data_AF-A0A258S3V5-F1
#
_entry.id   AF-A0A258S3V5-F1
#
_cell.length_a   1.000
_cell.length_b   1.000
_cell.length_c   1.000
_cell.angle_alpha   90.00
_cell.angle_beta   90.00
_cell.angle_gamma   90.00
#
_symmetry.space_group_name_H-M   'P 1'
#
loop_
_entity.id
_entity.type
_entity.pdbx_description
1 polymer ?
#
loop_
_entity_poly.entity_id
_entity_poly.type
_entity_poly.pdbx_seq_one_letter_code
_entity_poly.pdbx_strand_id
1 'polypeptide(L)'
;ARKLIQASETYAVLNRQAVLGFRSNYALRLYELGALRLHRRQATWRGDMTALRAALGVPPEVYTDFAQLRRKVLEKAKAEIDQLAHFRVEWREIRQGRTVAEIEFRFEPKDAPELIATVDELERHSGGRKQRRDGSVESVSLAAPTLSAAKSGTAAKTNGETFPSGTIRFGAEELAAIGRRSGGGWDIDLIADGFRSQMGSRLEKLRGPKLISAWTGFCEGWVTRRGRAQ
;
A
#
# COMPACT_ATOMS: atom_id res chain seq x y z
N ALA A 1 -23.72 -22.01 -15.70
CA ALA A 1 -23.17 -21.16 -14.62
C ALA A 1 -23.38 -19.65 -14.85
N ARG A 2 -23.11 -19.08 -16.03
CA ARG A 2 -23.19 -17.61 -16.27
C ARG A 2 -24.59 -16.96 -16.22
N LYS A 3 -25.68 -17.73 -16.27
CA LYS A 3 -27.06 -17.20 -16.37
C LYS A 3 -27.67 -16.71 -15.05
N LEU A 4 -27.04 -17.01 -13.90
CA LEU A 4 -27.54 -16.61 -12.57
C LEU A 4 -27.14 -15.19 -12.13
N ILE A 5 -26.31 -14.50 -12.91
CA ILE A 5 -25.71 -13.19 -12.56
C ILE A 5 -26.72 -12.03 -12.73
N GLN A 6 -27.89 -12.28 -13.35
CA GLN A 6 -28.72 -11.22 -13.95
C GLN A 6 -29.79 -10.58 -13.03
N ALA A 7 -30.03 -11.10 -11.81
CA ALA A 7 -31.10 -10.58 -10.93
C ALA A 7 -30.60 -9.68 -9.77
N SER A 8 -29.35 -9.22 -9.82
CA SER A 8 -28.60 -8.89 -8.61
C SER A 8 -27.68 -7.67 -8.80
N GLU A 9 -27.96 -6.71 -9.70
CA GLU A 9 -26.99 -5.71 -10.19
C GLU A 9 -25.96 -5.16 -9.17
N THR A 10 -26.33 -4.69 -7.98
CA THR A 10 -25.33 -4.24 -6.96
C THR A 10 -24.55 -5.39 -6.32
N TYR A 11 -25.19 -6.52 -6.02
CA TYR A 11 -24.57 -7.68 -5.38
C TYR A 11 -23.83 -8.57 -6.40
N ALA A 12 -24.29 -8.61 -7.65
CA ALA A 12 -23.69 -9.23 -8.80
C ALA A 12 -22.48 -8.46 -9.31
N VAL A 13 -22.45 -7.13 -9.26
CA VAL A 13 -21.27 -6.36 -9.68
C VAL A 13 -20.10 -6.60 -8.72
N LEU A 14 -20.33 -6.49 -7.40
CA LEU A 14 -19.30 -6.74 -6.39
C LEU A 14 -18.87 -8.22 -6.36
N ASN A 15 -19.82 -9.16 -6.45
CA ASN A 15 -19.51 -10.59 -6.55
C ASN A 15 -18.76 -10.92 -7.85
N ARG A 16 -19.13 -10.31 -8.98
CA ARG A 16 -18.43 -10.50 -10.27
C ARG A 16 -17.01 -9.97 -10.22
N GLN A 17 -16.78 -8.80 -9.62
CA GLN A 17 -15.43 -8.25 -9.45
C GLN A 17 -14.56 -9.16 -8.56
N ALA A 18 -15.11 -9.70 -7.48
CA ALA A 18 -14.43 -10.68 -6.64
C ALA A 18 -14.07 -11.95 -7.44
N VAL A 19 -15.03 -12.51 -8.18
CA VAL A 19 -14.85 -13.72 -9.00
C VAL A 19 -13.76 -13.54 -10.07
N LEU A 20 -13.74 -12.38 -10.74
CA LEU A 20 -12.71 -12.03 -11.73
C LEU A 20 -11.36 -11.68 -11.07
N GLY A 21 -11.37 -11.32 -9.79
CA GLY A 21 -10.19 -10.98 -9.01
C GLY A 21 -9.39 -12.20 -8.55
N PHE A 22 -10.05 -13.35 -8.35
CA PHE A 22 -9.42 -14.59 -7.93
C PHE A 22 -8.43 -15.13 -8.97
N ARG A 23 -7.25 -15.51 -8.50
CA ARG A 23 -6.18 -16.17 -9.24
C ARG A 23 -6.15 -17.68 -8.98
N SER A 24 -6.66 -18.13 -7.83
CA SER A 24 -6.72 -19.56 -7.49
C SER A 24 -8.07 -20.18 -7.86
N ASN A 25 -8.04 -21.32 -8.57
CA ASN A 25 -9.25 -22.11 -8.82
C ASN A 25 -9.87 -22.62 -7.51
N TYR A 26 -9.02 -22.99 -6.53
CA TYR A 26 -9.49 -23.45 -5.22
C TYR A 26 -10.16 -22.34 -4.41
N ALA A 27 -9.70 -21.10 -4.53
CA ALA A 27 -10.37 -19.95 -3.92
C ALA A 27 -11.76 -19.75 -4.55
N LEU A 28 -11.87 -19.89 -5.88
CA LEU A 28 -13.16 -19.82 -6.55
C LEU A 28 -14.12 -20.92 -6.09
N ARG A 29 -13.64 -22.18 -5.96
CA ARG A 29 -14.48 -23.29 -5.47
C ARG A 29 -14.96 -23.08 -4.04
N LEU A 30 -14.07 -22.66 -3.15
CA LEU A 30 -14.42 -22.38 -1.76
C LEU A 30 -15.35 -21.15 -1.66
N TYR A 31 -15.16 -20.17 -2.52
CA TYR A 31 -16.06 -19.01 -2.64
C TYR A 31 -17.46 -19.43 -3.10
N GLU A 32 -17.57 -20.27 -4.14
CA GLU A 32 -18.85 -20.84 -4.60
C GLU A 32 -19.56 -21.58 -3.46
N LEU A 33 -18.83 -22.39 -2.70
CA LEU A 33 -19.35 -23.13 -1.55
C LEU A 33 -19.97 -22.20 -0.49
N GLY A 34 -19.30 -21.08 -0.21
CA GLY A 34 -19.70 -20.06 0.76
C GLY A 34 -20.84 -19.16 0.28
N ALA A 35 -20.77 -18.69 -0.96
CA ALA A 35 -21.80 -17.84 -1.56
C ALA A 35 -23.18 -18.52 -1.58
N LEU A 36 -23.22 -19.85 -1.79
CA LEU A 36 -24.45 -20.64 -1.71
C LEU A 36 -25.02 -20.78 -0.28
N ARG A 37 -24.22 -20.48 0.75
CA ARG A 37 -24.54 -20.74 2.16
C ARG A 37 -24.71 -19.48 3.00
N LEU A 38 -24.19 -18.33 2.56
CA LEU A 38 -24.22 -17.07 3.31
C LEU A 38 -25.64 -16.64 3.71
N HIS A 39 -26.64 -16.93 2.87
CA HIS A 39 -28.05 -16.56 3.10
C HIS A 39 -28.90 -17.70 3.66
N ARG A 40 -28.29 -18.81 4.10
CA ARG A 40 -28.99 -19.96 4.67
C ARG A 40 -28.96 -19.92 6.19
N ARG A 41 -30.01 -20.46 6.82
CA ARG A 41 -30.14 -20.57 8.27
C ARG A 41 -29.00 -21.38 8.93
N GLN A 42 -28.36 -22.26 8.16
CA GLN A 42 -27.10 -22.93 8.50
C GLN A 42 -26.04 -22.53 7.47
N ALA A 43 -25.24 -21.51 7.81
CA ALA A 43 -24.13 -21.02 6.98
C ALA A 43 -22.85 -21.84 7.19
N THR A 44 -22.98 -23.13 7.51
CA THR A 44 -21.86 -24.04 7.74
C THR A 44 -21.78 -25.11 6.66
N TRP A 45 -20.56 -25.53 6.37
CA TRP A 45 -20.29 -26.75 5.61
C TRP A 45 -19.46 -27.65 6.49
N ARG A 46 -19.77 -28.94 6.54
CA ARG A 46 -19.01 -29.94 7.29
C ARG A 46 -18.77 -31.16 6.42
N GLY A 47 -17.56 -31.71 6.47
CA GLY A 47 -17.21 -32.90 5.71
C GLY A 47 -15.86 -33.45 6.11
N ASP A 48 -15.62 -34.70 5.75
CA ASP A 48 -14.33 -35.36 5.89
C ASP A 48 -13.34 -34.89 4.80
N MET A 49 -12.13 -35.45 4.83
CA MET A 49 -11.09 -35.11 3.86
C MET A 49 -11.51 -35.43 2.41
N THR A 50 -12.26 -36.51 2.22
CA THR A 50 -12.73 -36.94 0.89
C THR A 50 -13.75 -35.97 0.32
N ALA A 51 -14.75 -35.60 1.12
CA ALA A 51 -15.76 -34.61 0.76
C ALA A 51 -15.15 -33.23 0.50
N LEU A 52 -14.13 -32.84 1.29
CA LEU A 52 -13.42 -31.58 1.07
C LEU A 52 -12.69 -31.57 -0.27
N ARG A 53 -11.96 -32.64 -0.59
CA ARG A 53 -11.28 -32.76 -1.89
C ARG A 53 -12.26 -32.68 -3.05
N ALA A 54 -13.37 -33.41 -2.96
CA ALA A 54 -14.42 -33.36 -3.98
C ALA A 54 -15.01 -31.95 -4.14
N ALA A 55 -15.29 -31.25 -3.03
CA ALA A 55 -15.82 -29.89 -3.05
C ALA A 55 -14.85 -28.87 -3.67
N LEU A 56 -13.54 -29.04 -3.45
CA LEU A 56 -12.50 -28.17 -4.01
C LEU A 56 -12.00 -28.61 -5.39
N GLY A 57 -12.42 -29.77 -5.89
CA GLY A 57 -11.91 -30.34 -7.14
C GLY A 57 -10.44 -30.78 -7.07
N VAL A 58 -9.97 -31.22 -5.89
CA VAL A 58 -8.60 -31.71 -5.67
C VAL A 58 -8.57 -33.22 -5.94
N PRO A 59 -7.73 -33.73 -6.85
CA PRO A 59 -7.56 -35.17 -7.05
C PRO A 59 -7.02 -35.88 -5.78
N PRO A 60 -7.39 -37.14 -5.52
CA PRO A 60 -7.01 -37.85 -4.29
C PRO A 60 -5.49 -38.07 -4.17
N GLU A 61 -4.75 -38.07 -5.27
CA GLU A 61 -3.30 -38.23 -5.31
C GLU A 61 -2.55 -36.96 -4.87
N VAL A 62 -3.23 -35.81 -4.87
CA VAL A 62 -2.63 -34.50 -4.59
C VAL A 62 -2.95 -34.06 -3.16
N TYR A 63 -1.92 -33.59 -2.44
CA TYR A 63 -2.02 -33.19 -1.03
C TYR A 63 -2.60 -34.32 -0.16
N THR A 64 -1.91 -35.47 -0.15
CA THR A 64 -2.34 -36.70 0.54
C THR A 64 -2.59 -36.48 2.03
N ASP A 65 -1.78 -35.64 2.67
CA ASP A 65 -1.96 -35.20 4.06
C ASP A 65 -2.75 -33.88 4.15
N PHE A 66 -3.63 -33.81 5.16
CA PHE A 66 -4.36 -32.60 5.51
C PHE A 66 -3.45 -31.42 5.79
N ALA A 67 -2.28 -31.61 6.42
CA ALA A 67 -1.34 -30.51 6.66
C ALA A 67 -0.87 -29.85 5.36
N GLN A 68 -0.68 -30.63 4.30
CA GLN A 68 -0.34 -30.11 2.98
C GLN A 68 -1.51 -29.38 2.35
N LEU A 69 -2.71 -29.97 2.38
CA LEU A 69 -3.92 -29.37 1.83
C LEU A 69 -4.21 -28.03 2.51
N ARG A 70 -4.11 -27.98 3.84
CA ARG A 70 -4.30 -26.77 4.64
C ARG A 70 -3.35 -25.66 4.19
N ARG A 71 -2.05 -25.91 4.20
CA ARG A 71 -1.03 -24.89 3.88
C ARG A 71 -1.03 -24.45 2.41
N LYS A 72 -1.25 -25.40 1.49
CA LYS A 72 -1.13 -25.13 0.05
C LYS A 72 -2.43 -24.67 -0.59
N VAL A 73 -3.58 -25.02 -0.01
CA VAL A 73 -4.90 -24.76 -0.57
C VAL A 73 -5.73 -23.90 0.37
N LEU A 74 -6.07 -24.38 1.57
CA LEU A 74 -7.06 -23.72 2.43
C LEU A 74 -6.61 -22.34 2.90
N GLU A 75 -5.40 -22.22 3.45
CA GLU A 75 -4.87 -20.95 3.94
C GLU A 75 -4.76 -19.91 2.82
N LYS A 76 -4.32 -20.35 1.63
CA LYS A 76 -4.23 -19.46 0.46
C LYS A 76 -5.60 -19.04 -0.05
N ALA A 77 -6.54 -19.98 -0.12
CA ALA A 77 -7.90 -19.74 -0.57
C ALA A 77 -8.63 -18.81 0.40
N LYS A 78 -8.56 -19.06 1.71
CA LYS A 78 -9.10 -18.16 2.75
C LYS A 78 -8.51 -16.76 2.60
N ALA A 79 -7.19 -16.63 2.56
CA ALA A 79 -6.56 -15.32 2.50
C ALA A 79 -6.95 -14.54 1.23
N GLU A 80 -7.19 -15.23 0.11
CA GLU A 80 -7.68 -14.61 -1.12
C GLU A 80 -9.16 -14.21 -1.03
N ILE A 81 -10.02 -15.05 -0.44
CA ILE A 81 -11.43 -14.76 -0.22
C ILE A 81 -11.60 -13.62 0.78
N ASP A 82 -10.92 -13.67 1.92
CA ASP A 82 -10.94 -12.62 2.93
C ASP A 82 -10.42 -11.29 2.40
N GLN A 83 -9.63 -11.28 1.31
CA GLN A 83 -9.20 -10.04 0.66
C GLN A 83 -10.23 -9.49 -0.34
N LEU A 84 -10.95 -10.35 -1.08
CA LEU A 84 -11.71 -9.94 -2.26
C LEU A 84 -13.24 -10.13 -2.16
N ALA A 85 -13.72 -10.97 -1.24
CA ALA A 85 -15.13 -11.28 -1.07
C ALA A 85 -15.79 -10.42 0.01
N HIS A 86 -17.12 -10.30 -0.06
CA HIS A 86 -17.94 -9.60 0.94
C HIS A 86 -18.18 -10.42 2.23
N PHE A 87 -17.60 -11.60 2.33
CA PHE A 87 -17.64 -12.47 3.51
C PHE A 87 -16.25 -12.98 3.82
N ARG A 88 -16.05 -13.43 5.05
CA ARG A 88 -14.85 -14.15 5.49
C ARG A 88 -15.13 -15.64 5.65
N VAL A 89 -14.10 -16.45 5.49
CA VAL A 89 -14.17 -17.90 5.64
C VAL A 89 -13.43 -18.31 6.90
N GLU A 90 -14.14 -18.81 7.90
CA GLU A 90 -13.52 -19.45 9.06
C GLU A 90 -13.64 -20.97 8.96
N TRP A 91 -12.71 -21.71 9.55
CA TRP A 91 -12.84 -23.15 9.67
C TRP A 91 -12.37 -23.68 11.01
N ARG A 92 -12.94 -24.82 11.42
CA ARG A 92 -12.49 -25.61 12.56
C ARG A 92 -12.15 -27.03 12.13
N GLU A 93 -11.09 -27.56 12.71
CA GLU A 93 -10.68 -28.96 12.56
C GLU A 93 -11.33 -29.79 13.67
N ILE A 94 -12.10 -30.80 13.31
CA ILE A 94 -12.69 -31.77 14.23
C ILE A 94 -11.79 -33.00 14.23
N ARG A 95 -11.08 -33.21 15.34
CA ARG A 95 -10.08 -34.27 15.47
C ARG A 95 -10.64 -35.49 16.19
N GLN A 96 -10.23 -36.66 15.72
CA GLN A 96 -10.43 -37.94 16.40
C GLN A 96 -9.05 -38.50 16.72
N GLY A 97 -8.63 -38.38 17.99
CA GLY A 97 -7.25 -38.67 18.39
C GLY A 97 -6.25 -37.72 17.72
N ARG A 98 -5.26 -38.28 17.02
CA ARG A 98 -4.20 -37.50 16.33
C ARG A 98 -4.58 -37.07 14.92
N THR A 99 -5.64 -37.62 14.36
CA THR A 99 -6.07 -37.37 12.97
C THR A 99 -7.22 -36.38 12.91
N VAL A 100 -7.21 -35.50 11.90
CA VAL A 100 -8.36 -34.64 11.58
C VAL A 100 -9.40 -35.51 10.90
N ALA A 101 -10.53 -35.74 11.55
CA ALA A 101 -11.62 -36.55 11.02
C ALA A 101 -12.48 -35.73 10.07
N GLU A 102 -12.83 -34.51 10.46
CA GLU A 102 -13.73 -33.64 9.71
C GLU A 102 -13.31 -32.18 9.83
N ILE A 103 -13.79 -31.38 8.90
CA ILE A 103 -13.56 -29.95 8.84
C ILE A 103 -14.90 -29.27 8.69
N GLU A 104 -15.07 -28.20 9.45
CA GLU A 104 -16.27 -27.38 9.35
C GLU A 104 -15.90 -25.94 8.97
N PHE A 105 -16.41 -25.50 7.83
CA PHE A 105 -16.32 -24.12 7.38
C PHE A 105 -17.53 -23.32 7.85
N ARG A 106 -17.29 -22.07 8.21
CA ARG A 106 -18.30 -21.06 8.49
C ARG A 106 -18.05 -19.86 7.60
N PHE A 107 -19.13 -19.34 7.02
CA PHE A 107 -19.10 -18.17 6.16
C PHE A 107 -19.81 -17.04 6.87
N GLU A 108 -19.10 -15.95 7.14
CA GLU A 108 -19.63 -14.81 7.89
C GLU A 108 -19.59 -13.54 7.04
N PRO A 109 -20.69 -12.78 6.96
CA PRO A 109 -20.66 -11.50 6.27
C PRO A 109 -19.67 -10.57 6.97
N LYS A 110 -18.93 -9.81 6.17
CA LYS A 110 -18.03 -8.77 6.68
C LYS A 110 -18.82 -7.60 7.26
N ASP A 111 -18.23 -6.93 8.23
CA ASP A 111 -18.77 -5.68 8.74
C ASP A 111 -18.49 -4.51 7.77
N ALA A 112 -19.05 -3.33 8.08
CA ALA A 112 -18.92 -2.18 7.18
C ALA A 112 -17.46 -1.75 6.93
N PRO A 113 -16.58 -1.64 7.95
CA PRO A 113 -15.16 -1.35 7.71
C PRO A 113 -14.44 -2.39 6.83
N GLU A 114 -14.65 -3.69 7.07
CA GLU A 114 -14.05 -4.75 6.26
C GLU A 114 -14.57 -4.75 4.82
N LEU A 115 -15.85 -4.43 4.62
CA LEU A 115 -16.44 -4.29 3.28
C LEU A 115 -15.83 -3.12 2.51
N ILE A 116 -15.66 -1.96 3.14
CA ILE A 116 -15.01 -0.79 2.51
C ILE A 116 -13.59 -1.16 2.07
N ALA A 117 -12.81 -1.78 2.96
CA ALA A 117 -11.45 -2.22 2.61
C ALA A 117 -11.43 -3.20 1.43
N THR A 118 -12.45 -4.06 1.31
CA THR A 118 -12.61 -4.99 0.18
C THR A 118 -12.92 -4.26 -1.12
N VAL A 119 -13.80 -3.25 -1.08
CA VAL A 119 -14.11 -2.43 -2.25
C VAL A 119 -12.88 -1.67 -2.72
N ASP A 120 -12.18 -1.00 -1.81
CA ASP A 120 -10.92 -0.30 -2.12
C ASP A 120 -9.87 -1.25 -2.71
N GLU A 121 -9.81 -2.49 -2.23
CA GLU A 121 -8.90 -3.52 -2.73
C GLU A 121 -9.24 -3.94 -4.17
N LEU A 122 -10.53 -4.03 -4.51
CA LEU A 122 -10.99 -4.38 -5.85
C LEU A 122 -10.70 -3.27 -6.88
N GLU A 123 -10.75 -2.01 -6.46
CA GLU A 123 -10.43 -0.85 -7.31
C GLU A 123 -8.93 -0.71 -7.59
N ARG A 124 -8.08 -1.15 -6.65
CA ARG A 124 -6.62 -1.10 -6.81
C ARG A 124 -6.10 -2.12 -7.82
N HIS A 125 -4.92 -1.81 -8.38
CA HIS A 125 -4.28 -2.66 -9.38
C HIS A 125 -3.90 -4.05 -8.83
N SER A 126 -4.12 -5.09 -9.65
CA SER A 126 -3.96 -6.49 -9.24
C SER A 126 -2.52 -6.91 -8.90
N GLY A 127 -1.52 -6.20 -9.43
CA GLY A 127 -0.10 -6.54 -9.29
C GLY A 127 0.44 -6.46 -7.86
N GLY A 128 -0.14 -5.61 -7.01
CA GLY A 128 0.28 -5.44 -5.62
C GLY A 128 -0.54 -6.22 -4.59
N ARG A 129 -1.50 -7.05 -5.02
CA ARG A 129 -2.45 -7.71 -4.10
C ARG A 129 -1.78 -8.71 -3.17
N LYS A 130 -0.83 -9.47 -3.71
CA LYS A 130 -0.10 -10.47 -2.94
C LYS A 130 0.72 -9.81 -1.83
N GLN A 131 1.47 -8.76 -2.15
CA GLN A 131 2.27 -8.02 -1.18
C GLN A 131 1.41 -7.39 -0.09
N ARG A 132 0.24 -6.83 -0.44
CA ARG A 132 -0.71 -6.24 0.53
C ARG A 132 -1.28 -7.30 1.48
N ARG A 133 -1.66 -8.45 0.94
CA ARG A 133 -2.16 -9.57 1.74
C ARG A 133 -1.11 -10.18 2.65
N ASP A 134 0.11 -10.32 2.16
CA ASP A 134 1.22 -10.89 2.92
C ASP A 134 1.82 -9.85 3.92
N GLY A 135 1.25 -8.64 4.01
CA GLY A 135 1.74 -7.57 4.89
C GLY A 135 3.09 -6.99 4.48
N SER A 136 3.60 -7.35 3.29
CA SER A 136 4.92 -6.98 2.77
C SER A 136 4.91 -5.66 1.99
N VAL A 137 3.87 -4.84 2.15
CA VAL A 137 3.86 -3.50 1.54
C VAL A 137 4.70 -2.54 2.36
N GLU A 138 5.64 -1.88 1.70
CA GLU A 138 6.23 -0.67 2.24
C GLU A 138 5.12 0.38 2.33
N SER A 139 4.74 0.70 3.56
CA SER A 139 3.90 1.85 3.85
C SER A 139 4.66 3.10 3.44
N VAL A 140 4.46 3.57 2.21
CA VAL A 140 4.75 4.97 1.89
C VAL A 140 3.71 5.77 2.67
N SER A 141 4.08 6.12 3.90
CA SER A 141 3.40 7.17 4.64
C SER A 141 3.61 8.43 3.81
N LEU A 142 2.61 8.76 2.98
CA LEU A 142 2.28 10.15 2.77
C LEU A 142 1.78 10.63 4.12
N ALA A 143 2.72 10.89 5.04
CA ALA A 143 2.49 11.96 5.97
C ALA A 143 2.02 13.09 5.07
N ALA A 144 0.76 13.50 5.23
CA ALA A 144 0.41 14.87 4.89
C ALA A 144 1.59 15.72 5.36
N PRO A 145 2.04 16.74 4.63
CA PRO A 145 2.91 17.73 5.24
C PRO A 145 2.06 18.37 6.34
N THR A 146 1.99 17.71 7.50
CA THR A 146 1.93 18.38 8.77
C THR A 146 3.15 19.27 8.68
N LEU A 147 2.89 20.54 8.40
CA LEU A 147 3.67 21.64 8.93
C LEU A 147 3.77 21.36 10.42
N SER A 148 4.68 20.47 10.79
CA SER A 148 5.08 20.27 12.15
C SER A 148 5.74 21.59 12.48
N ALA A 149 4.98 22.43 13.17
CA ALA A 149 5.51 23.40 14.09
C ALA A 149 6.55 22.67 14.95
N ALA A 150 7.77 22.62 14.44
CA ALA A 150 8.95 22.31 15.20
C ALA A 150 9.11 23.50 16.13
N LYS A 151 8.53 23.30 17.31
CA LYS A 151 8.93 23.84 18.61
C LYS A 151 9.88 25.01 18.48
N SER A 152 9.34 26.18 18.79
CA SER A 152 10.00 27.19 19.62
C SER A 152 10.86 26.52 20.70
N GLY A 153 12.10 26.21 20.35
CA GLY A 153 13.19 25.88 21.23
C GLY A 153 14.11 27.09 21.22
N THR A 154 13.91 27.94 22.22
CA THR A 154 14.92 28.80 22.86
C THR A 154 15.91 29.54 21.97
N ALA A 155 15.80 30.86 22.02
CA ALA A 155 16.86 31.81 21.69
C ALA A 155 18.23 31.32 22.18
N ALA A 156 19.09 30.95 21.24
CA ALA A 156 20.53 30.94 21.40
C ALA A 156 21.12 31.85 20.33
N LYS A 157 21.57 33.01 20.77
CA LYS A 157 22.32 33.99 19.99
C LYS A 157 23.54 33.36 19.34
N THR A 158 23.82 33.81 18.11
CA THR A 158 25.13 33.86 17.41
C THR A 158 25.86 32.53 17.14
N ASN A 159 25.78 32.06 15.88
CA ASN A 159 26.90 32.01 14.92
C ASN A 159 26.81 30.82 13.95
N GLY A 160 26.54 31.11 12.68
CA GLY A 160 26.80 30.20 11.55
C GLY A 160 25.55 29.77 10.79
N GLU A 161 24.93 30.71 10.07
CA GLU A 161 23.89 30.40 9.08
C GLU A 161 24.45 29.39 8.07
N THR A 162 23.89 28.19 8.08
CA THR A 162 24.17 27.14 7.11
C THR A 162 23.19 27.28 5.96
N PHE A 163 23.57 26.88 4.75
CA PHE A 163 22.65 26.89 3.63
C PHE A 163 21.49 25.91 3.89
N PRO A 164 20.21 26.33 3.78
CA PRO A 164 19.08 25.45 4.06
C PRO A 164 19.07 24.22 3.17
N SER A 165 18.62 23.09 3.69
CA SER A 165 18.41 21.86 2.91
C SER A 165 17.06 21.82 2.18
N GLY A 166 16.07 22.58 2.67
CA GLY A 166 14.72 22.69 2.09
C GLY A 166 14.52 23.95 1.24
N THR A 167 13.29 24.35 1.00
CA THR A 167 13.01 25.60 0.26
C THR A 167 13.74 26.80 0.88
N ILE A 168 14.33 27.64 0.02
CA ILE A 168 14.93 28.90 0.46
C ILE A 168 13.93 30.05 0.38
N ARG A 169 12.67 29.81 0.00
CA ARG A 169 11.62 30.84 -0.10
C ARG A 169 11.24 31.44 1.25
N PHE A 170 11.31 30.64 2.31
CA PHE A 170 10.88 30.99 3.66
C PHE A 170 11.96 30.59 4.67
N GLY A 171 12.24 31.46 5.66
CA GLY A 171 13.21 31.18 6.73
C GLY A 171 14.69 31.45 6.37
N ALA A 172 14.99 31.88 5.15
CA ALA A 172 16.33 32.27 4.70
C ALA A 172 16.27 33.54 3.83
N GLU A 173 15.74 34.62 4.42
CA GLU A 173 15.36 35.85 3.69
C GLU A 173 16.50 36.47 2.89
N GLU A 174 17.72 36.48 3.44
CA GLU A 174 18.89 37.04 2.76
C GLU A 174 19.29 36.21 1.53
N LEU A 175 19.34 34.88 1.65
CA LEU A 175 19.64 33.98 0.53
C LEU A 175 18.54 34.02 -0.54
N ALA A 176 17.28 34.10 -0.12
CA ALA A 176 16.14 34.24 -1.02
C ALA A 176 16.20 35.56 -1.81
N ALA A 177 16.56 36.66 -1.15
CA ALA A 177 16.70 37.97 -1.77
C ALA A 177 17.84 37.97 -2.79
N ILE A 178 18.97 37.34 -2.48
CA ILE A 178 20.10 37.18 -3.42
C ILE A 178 19.68 36.34 -4.62
N GLY A 179 19.01 35.19 -4.40
CA GLY A 179 18.54 34.33 -5.49
C GLY A 179 17.58 35.07 -6.43
N ARG A 180 16.67 35.90 -5.90
CA ARG A 180 15.75 36.69 -6.73
C ARG A 180 16.46 37.81 -7.50
N ARG A 181 17.43 38.50 -6.87
CA ARG A 181 18.18 39.60 -7.50
C ARG A 181 19.16 39.10 -8.56
N SER A 182 19.94 38.08 -8.24
CA SER A 182 21.05 37.61 -9.07
C SER A 182 20.72 36.38 -9.92
N GLY A 183 19.58 35.72 -9.69
CA GLY A 183 19.16 34.49 -10.39
C GLY A 183 18.48 34.72 -11.74
N GLY A 184 18.36 35.97 -12.21
CA GLY A 184 17.94 36.28 -13.58
C GLY A 184 16.54 35.78 -13.97
N GLY A 185 15.62 35.70 -13.01
CA GLY A 185 14.22 35.28 -13.22
C GLY A 185 13.96 33.78 -13.05
N TRP A 186 15.01 32.97 -12.85
CA TRP A 186 14.85 31.54 -12.60
C TRP A 186 14.30 31.26 -11.20
N ASP A 187 13.60 30.13 -11.05
CA ASP A 187 13.07 29.66 -9.77
C ASP A 187 14.20 29.54 -8.73
N ILE A 188 14.07 30.23 -7.61
CA ILE A 188 15.12 30.29 -6.59
C ILE A 188 15.38 28.94 -5.93
N ASP A 189 14.38 28.05 -5.84
CA ASP A 189 14.59 26.70 -5.31
C ASP A 189 15.33 25.82 -6.32
N LEU A 190 15.09 26.02 -7.62
CA LEU A 190 15.83 25.33 -8.68
C LEU A 190 17.32 25.72 -8.68
N ILE A 191 17.62 27.00 -8.50
CA ILE A 191 19.01 27.47 -8.36
C ILE A 191 19.64 26.91 -7.07
N ALA A 192 18.87 26.87 -5.97
CA ALA A 192 19.34 26.34 -4.69
C ALA A 192 19.67 24.85 -4.76
N ASP A 193 18.85 24.05 -5.44
CA ASP A 193 19.12 22.63 -5.68
C ASP A 193 20.38 22.42 -6.53
N GLY A 194 20.56 23.24 -7.57
CA GLY A 194 21.78 23.26 -8.35
C GLY A 194 23.02 23.57 -7.51
N PHE A 195 22.91 24.54 -6.59
CA PHE A 195 24.01 24.92 -5.69
C PHE A 195 24.36 23.81 -4.70
N ARG A 196 23.35 23.15 -4.12
CA ARG A 196 23.54 21.97 -3.25
C ARG A 196 24.23 20.83 -3.99
N SER A 197 23.77 20.54 -5.20
CA SER A 197 24.34 19.49 -6.04
C SER A 197 25.80 19.78 -6.40
N GLN A 198 26.15 21.03 -6.73
CA GLN A 198 27.53 21.40 -7.08
C GLN A 198 28.45 21.44 -5.84
N MET A 199 27.96 21.91 -4.69
CA MET A 199 28.79 22.07 -3.49
C MET A 199 28.92 20.79 -2.67
N GLY A 200 27.89 19.94 -2.64
CA GLY A 200 27.88 18.69 -1.88
C GLY A 200 28.36 18.86 -0.43
N SER A 201 29.33 18.04 -0.02
CA SER A 201 29.91 18.08 1.34
C SER A 201 30.69 19.37 1.67
N ARG A 202 31.02 20.21 0.67
CA ARG A 202 31.70 21.50 0.92
C ARG A 202 30.76 22.51 1.57
N LEU A 203 29.45 22.34 1.40
CA LEU A 203 28.41 23.20 1.99
C LEU A 203 28.40 23.14 3.52
N GLU A 204 28.79 21.99 4.09
CA GLU A 204 28.90 21.79 5.53
C GLU A 204 29.96 22.69 6.19
N LYS A 205 30.93 23.17 5.40
CA LYS A 205 32.04 24.02 5.86
C LYS A 205 31.83 25.51 5.58
N LEU A 206 30.80 25.88 4.83
CA LEU A 206 30.52 27.27 4.43
C LEU A 206 29.52 27.91 5.40
N ARG A 207 29.88 29.05 5.99
CA ARG A 207 29.04 29.80 6.93
C ARG A 207 29.18 31.31 6.72
N GLY A 208 28.12 32.05 7.03
CA GLY A 208 28.14 33.52 7.10
C GLY A 208 28.58 34.19 5.79
N PRO A 209 29.46 35.21 5.83
CA PRO A 209 29.82 36.00 4.65
C PRO A 209 30.39 35.18 3.47
N LYS A 210 31.13 34.10 3.78
CA LYS A 210 31.67 33.19 2.74
C LYS A 210 30.57 32.41 2.03
N LEU A 211 29.51 32.05 2.76
CA LEU A 211 28.34 31.39 2.18
C LEU A 211 27.58 32.36 1.26
N ILE A 212 27.37 33.60 1.71
CA ILE A 212 26.69 34.65 0.95
C ILE A 212 27.42 34.94 -0.36
N SER A 213 28.75 35.09 -0.32
CA SER A 213 29.57 35.32 -1.51
C SER A 213 29.52 34.13 -2.48
N ALA A 214 29.65 32.89 -1.97
CA ALA A 214 29.57 31.69 -2.80
C ALA A 214 28.19 31.51 -3.46
N TRP A 215 27.11 31.80 -2.72
CA TRP A 215 25.74 31.74 -3.23
C TRP A 215 25.48 32.80 -4.30
N THR A 216 25.93 34.04 -4.06
CA THR A 216 25.78 35.15 -5.02
C THR A 216 26.49 34.84 -6.33
N GLY A 217 27.77 34.43 -6.27
CA GLY A 217 28.54 34.08 -7.47
C GLY A 217 27.97 32.86 -8.21
N PHE A 218 27.36 31.91 -7.49
CA PHE A 218 26.67 30.79 -8.14
C PHE A 218 25.42 31.25 -8.89
N CYS A 219 24.60 32.15 -8.31
CA CYS A 219 23.43 32.72 -8.97
C CYS A 219 23.82 33.47 -10.24
N GLU A 220 24.86 34.30 -10.18
CA GLU A 220 25.36 35.05 -11.35
C GLU A 220 25.91 34.12 -12.44
N GLY A 221 26.67 33.09 -12.04
CA GLY A 221 27.16 32.05 -12.95
C GLY A 221 26.03 31.21 -13.56
N TRP A 222 24.94 31.00 -12.82
CA TRP A 222 23.75 30.31 -13.31
C TRP A 222 23.10 31.07 -14.47
N VAL A 223 22.93 32.38 -14.33
CA VAL A 223 22.41 33.25 -15.39
C VAL A 223 23.37 33.33 -16.57
N THR A 224 24.67 33.45 -16.31
CA THR A 224 25.69 33.53 -17.37
C THR A 224 25.70 32.28 -18.25
N ARG A 225 25.49 31.10 -17.68
CA ARG A 225 25.46 29.82 -18.42
C ARG A 225 24.14 29.54 -19.12
N ARG A 226 23.01 29.98 -18.56
CA ARG A 226 21.67 29.59 -19.01
C ARG A 226 20.85 30.72 -19.63
N GLY A 227 21.35 31.95 -19.60
CA GLY A 227 20.58 33.13 -19.97
C GLY A 227 19.57 33.53 -18.88
N ARG A 228 18.90 34.67 -19.08
CA ARG A 228 17.77 35.08 -18.25
C ARG A 228 16.55 34.23 -18.58
N ALA A 229 15.77 33.88 -17.57
CA ALA A 229 14.48 33.22 -17.78
C ALA A 229 13.56 34.16 -18.57
N GLN A 230 12.91 33.62 -19.61
CA GLN A 230 11.86 34.31 -20.37
C GLN A 230 10.51 34.21 -19.67
#